data_AF-A0A087UZB4-F1
#
_entry.id   AF-A0A087UZB4-F1
#
_cell.length_a   1.000
_cell.length_b   1.000
_cell.length_c   1.000
_cell.angle_alpha   90.00
_cell.angle_beta   90.00
_cell.angle_gamma   90.00
#
_symmetry.space_group_name_H-M   'P 1'
#
loop_
_entity.id
_entity.type
_entity.pdbx_description
1 polymer ?
#
loop_
_entity_poly.entity_id
_entity_poly.type
_entity_poly.pdbx_seq_one_letter_code
_entity_poly.pdbx_strand_id
1 'polypeptide(L)'
;MASGGLSTPRVSYIIAELENVDSVFAPIRNASRVKYTCFDVSRHYIVFGTTAGGIVILQHDSLSYIKTLTAKEGPVCQVLLAPDENIIGFATR
;
A
#
# COMPACT_ATOMS: atom_id res chain seq x y z
N MET A 1 -25.40 -43.98 13.81
CA MET A 1 -23.95 -43.78 14.00
C MET A 1 -23.46 -42.87 12.89
N ALA A 2 -22.71 -41.82 13.24
CA ALA A 2 -22.44 -40.67 12.39
C ALA A 2 -21.54 -41.01 11.19
N SER A 3 -21.95 -40.62 9.98
CA SER A 3 -21.11 -40.61 8.78
C SER A 3 -20.22 -39.37 8.80
N GLY A 4 -18.94 -39.55 9.16
CA GLY A 4 -17.92 -38.50 9.06
C GLY A 4 -17.55 -38.24 7.60
N GLY A 5 -18.03 -37.12 7.05
CA GLY A 5 -17.54 -36.63 5.76
C GLY A 5 -16.16 -35.99 5.94
N LEU A 6 -15.15 -36.49 5.21
CA LEU A 6 -13.85 -35.82 5.11
C LEU A 6 -14.06 -34.48 4.37
N SER A 7 -13.89 -33.36 5.07
CA SER A 7 -13.83 -32.04 4.43
C SER A 7 -12.53 -31.94 3.63
N THR A 8 -12.61 -31.78 2.31
CA THR A 8 -11.44 -31.53 1.49
C THR A 8 -10.77 -30.21 1.91
N PRO A 9 -9.43 -30.15 2.03
CA PRO A 9 -8.76 -28.92 2.42
C PRO A 9 -9.01 -27.86 1.33
N ARG A 10 -9.49 -26.68 1.73
CA ARG A 10 -9.53 -25.52 0.83
C ARG A 10 -8.10 -25.09 0.52
N VAL A 11 -7.62 -25.42 -0.67
CA VAL A 11 -6.34 -24.91 -1.18
C VAL A 11 -6.57 -23.51 -1.73
N SER A 12 -5.90 -22.52 -1.14
CA SER A 12 -5.85 -21.16 -1.66
C SER A 12 -4.65 -21.04 -2.58
N TYR A 13 -4.89 -20.65 -3.82
CA TYR A 13 -3.85 -20.32 -4.79
C TYR A 13 -3.58 -18.82 -4.75
N ILE A 14 -2.31 -18.43 -4.67
CA ILE A 14 -1.86 -17.04 -4.81
C ILE A 14 -1.12 -16.96 -6.13
N ILE A 15 -1.57 -16.06 -7.00
CA ILE A 15 -0.81 -15.68 -8.20
C ILE A 15 0.14 -14.58 -7.75
N ALA A 16 1.44 -14.80 -7.93
CA ALA A 16 2.46 -13.82 -7.61
C ALA A 16 3.34 -13.62 -8.84
N GLU A 17 3.58 -12.37 -9.20
CA GLU A 17 4.53 -12.00 -10.22
C GLU A 17 5.83 -11.58 -9.52
N LEU A 18 6.93 -12.27 -9.82
CA LEU A 18 8.24 -12.04 -9.21
C LEU A 18 8.99 -10.95 -9.97
N GLU A 19 8.43 -9.75 -9.98
CA GLU A 19 9.14 -8.57 -10.48
C GLU A 19 9.86 -7.84 -9.35
N ASN A 20 10.95 -7.15 -9.69
CA ASN A 20 11.67 -6.34 -8.73
C ASN A 20 10.85 -5.08 -8.42
N VAL A 21 10.42 -4.95 -7.16
CA VAL A 21 9.64 -3.81 -6.66
C VAL A 21 10.49 -2.79 -5.88
N ASP A 22 11.82 -2.81 -6.01
CA ASP A 22 12.71 -1.94 -5.23
C ASP A 22 12.53 -0.46 -5.55
N SER A 23 11.96 -0.14 -6.71
CA SER A 23 11.57 1.21 -7.13
C SER A 23 10.54 1.84 -6.19
N VAL A 24 9.66 1.04 -5.55
CA VAL A 24 8.70 1.51 -4.55
C VAL A 24 9.39 2.22 -3.38
N PHE A 25 10.59 1.78 -3.02
CA PHE A 25 11.37 2.33 -1.92
C PHE A 25 12.25 3.52 -2.33
N ALA A 26 12.37 3.83 -3.63
CA ALA A 26 13.16 4.96 -4.10
C ALA A 26 12.84 6.30 -3.39
N PRO A 27 11.56 6.67 -3.12
CA PRO A 27 11.23 7.94 -2.45
C PRO A 27 11.75 8.04 -1.01
N ILE A 28 11.93 6.92 -0.31
CA ILE A 28 12.35 6.90 1.10
C ILE A 28 13.76 6.35 1.31
N ARG A 29 14.44 5.93 0.23
CA ARG A 29 15.74 5.24 0.27
C ARG A 29 16.80 5.99 1.08
N ASN A 30 16.84 7.32 0.96
CA ASN A 30 17.82 8.17 1.64
C ASN A 30 17.33 8.69 3.00
N ALA A 31 16.08 8.41 3.37
CA ALA A 31 15.45 8.86 4.60
C ALA A 31 15.45 7.74 5.64
N SER A 32 16.59 7.52 6.31
CA SER A 32 16.85 6.34 7.16
C SER A 32 15.85 6.09 8.30
N ARG A 33 15.06 7.08 8.71
CA ARG A 33 14.04 6.97 9.76
C ARG A 33 12.60 6.93 9.22
N VAL A 34 12.42 7.13 7.91
CA VAL A 34 11.11 7.14 7.26
C VAL A 34 10.79 5.74 6.78
N LYS A 35 9.62 5.23 7.18
CA LYS A 35 9.10 3.94 6.74
C LYS A 35 7.70 4.13 6.20
N TYR A 36 7.31 3.30 5.24
CA TYR A 36 5.91 3.15 4.90
C TYR A 36 5.15 2.44 6.02
N THR A 37 3.95 2.90 6.30
CA THR A 37 3.12 2.46 7.44
C THR A 37 1.81 1.82 7.01
N CYS A 38 1.27 2.24 5.88
CA CYS A 38 0.03 1.77 5.29
C CYS A 38 0.07 2.06 3.79
N PHE A 39 -0.79 1.41 3.01
CA PHE A 39 -0.90 1.66 1.58
C PHE A 39 -2.31 1.36 1.07
N ASP A 40 -2.63 1.93 -0.08
CA ASP A 40 -3.79 1.56 -0.89
C ASP A 40 -3.43 1.61 -2.38
N VAL A 41 -4.16 0.88 -3.21
CA VAL A 41 -3.87 0.69 -4.63
C VAL A 41 -5.13 0.89 -5.46
N SER A 42 -4.98 1.62 -6.55
CA SER A 42 -5.99 1.82 -7.58
C SER A 42 -5.47 1.34 -8.93
N ARG A 43 -6.20 1.64 -10.01
CA ARG A 43 -5.75 1.25 -11.35
C ARG A 43 -4.50 2.00 -11.75
N HIS A 44 -4.39 3.28 -11.38
CA HIS A 44 -3.31 4.14 -11.86
C HIS A 44 -2.28 4.48 -10.78
N TYR A 45 -2.65 4.37 -9.49
CA TYR A 45 -1.83 4.85 -8.39
C TYR A 45 -1.67 3.85 -7.26
N ILE A 46 -0.48 3.87 -6.65
CA ILE A 46 -0.22 3.31 -5.32
C ILE A 46 0.03 4.48 -4.38
N VAL A 47 -0.65 4.50 -3.24
CA VAL A 47 -0.45 5.51 -2.19
C VAL A 47 0.11 4.87 -0.94
N PHE A 48 1.11 5.47 -0.32
CA PHE A 48 1.71 5.03 0.94
C PHE A 48 1.64 6.11 1.99
N GLY A 49 1.20 5.77 3.20
CA GLY A 49 1.45 6.59 4.39
C GLY A 49 2.88 6.39 4.91
N THR A 50 3.46 7.40 5.55
CA THR A 50 4.80 7.31 6.15
C THR A 50 4.84 7.66 7.64
N THR A 51 5.89 7.18 8.32
CA THR A 51 6.19 7.55 9.73
C THR A 51 6.48 9.03 9.93
N ALA A 52 6.83 9.76 8.88
CA ALA A 52 7.08 11.20 8.93
C ALA A 52 5.82 12.04 8.60
N GLY A 53 4.65 11.41 8.51
CA GLY A 53 3.42 12.11 8.14
C GLY A 53 3.32 12.42 6.65
N GLY A 54 4.04 11.69 5.80
CA GLY A 54 3.91 11.81 4.34
C GLY A 54 2.83 10.88 3.78
N ILE A 55 2.22 11.28 2.67
CA ILE A 55 1.47 10.40 1.77
C ILE A 55 2.20 10.40 0.43
N VAL A 56 2.92 9.32 0.12
CA VAL A 56 3.68 9.16 -1.12
C VAL A 56 2.77 8.55 -2.18
N ILE A 57 2.72 9.17 -3.36
CA ILE A 57 1.92 8.72 -4.50
C ILE A 57 2.89 8.24 -5.58
N LEU A 58 2.72 6.99 -6.01
CA LEU A 58 3.44 6.37 -7.12
C LEU A 58 2.46 6.04 -8.25
N GLN A 59 2.96 6.00 -9.49
CA GLN A 59 2.24 5.37 -10.58
C GLN A 59 2.27 3.84 -10.40
N HIS A 60 1.12 3.17 -10.56
CA HIS A 60 0.99 1.74 -10.32
C HIS A 60 1.89 0.90 -11.24
N ASP A 61 1.81 1.10 -12.55
CA ASP A 61 2.49 0.23 -13.51
C ASP A 61 4.02 0.47 -13.58
N SER A 62 4.46 1.72 -13.38
CA SER A 62 5.88 2.08 -13.51
C SER A 62 6.61 2.18 -12.16
N LEU A 63 5.86 2.15 -11.06
CA LEU A 63 6.37 2.39 -9.69
C LEU A 63 7.11 3.73 -9.55
N SER A 64 6.87 4.65 -10.48
CA SER A 64 7.53 5.95 -10.52
C SER A 64 6.93 6.90 -9.49
N TYR A 65 7.79 7.69 -8.87
CA TYR A 65 7.37 8.70 -7.91
C TYR A 65 6.63 9.86 -8.59
N ILE A 66 5.41 10.14 -8.14
CA ILE A 66 4.62 11.29 -8.60
C ILE A 66 4.82 12.46 -7.64
N LYS A 67 4.45 12.29 -6.37
CA LYS A 67 4.53 13.35 -5.36
C LYS A 67 4.36 12.82 -3.94
N THR A 68 4.68 13.66 -2.95
CA THR A 68 4.39 13.44 -1.53
C THR A 68 3.48 14.56 -1.03
N LEU A 69 2.38 14.21 -0.37
CA LEU A 69 1.55 15.13 0.41
C LEU A 69 1.97 15.08 1.88
N THR A 70 1.81 16.17 2.63
CA THR A 70 2.19 16.23 4.05
C THR A 70 0.96 16.28 4.94
N ALA A 71 0.76 15.24 5.75
CA ALA A 71 -0.09 15.26 6.94
C ALA A 71 0.65 16.02 8.06
N LYS A 72 0.04 17.11 8.55
CA LYS A 72 0.67 17.97 9.56
C LYS A 72 0.68 17.38 10.98
N GLU A 73 -0.04 16.28 11.19
CA GLU A 73 -0.45 15.83 12.53
C GLU A 73 0.33 14.63 13.05
N GLY A 74 1.17 13.99 12.24
CA GLY A 74 1.99 12.85 12.68
C GLY A 74 2.00 11.70 11.68
N PRO A 75 2.46 10.50 12.11
CA PRO A 75 2.53 9.32 11.26
C PRO A 75 1.17 8.99 10.65
N VAL A 76 1.13 8.81 9.32
CA VAL A 76 -0.08 8.35 8.64
C VAL A 76 -0.28 6.87 8.98
N CYS A 77 -1.46 6.46 9.42
CA CYS A 77 -1.75 5.09 9.83
C CYS A 77 -2.78 4.38 8.93
N GLN A 78 -3.49 5.15 8.11
CA GLN A 78 -4.41 4.64 7.09
C GLN A 78 -4.45 5.59 5.90
N VAL A 79 -4.57 5.03 4.70
CA VAL A 79 -4.82 5.74 3.43
C VAL A 79 -5.89 4.98 2.64
N LEU A 80 -6.71 5.69 1.89
CA LEU A 80 -7.72 5.14 0.99
C LEU A 80 -7.83 6.01 -0.27
N LEU A 81 -7.85 5.38 -1.43
CA LEU A 81 -8.13 6.01 -2.71
C LEU A 81 -9.63 5.96 -3.00
N ALA A 82 -10.20 7.09 -3.40
CA ALA A 82 -11.55 7.10 -3.96
C ALA A 82 -11.58 6.25 -5.26
N PRO A 83 -12.72 5.61 -5.61
CA PRO A 83 -12.82 4.79 -6.83
C PRO A 83 -12.52 5.52 -8.14
N ASP A 84 -12.71 6.85 -8.16
CA ASP A 84 -12.39 7.76 -9.28
C ASP A 84 -11.03 8.45 -9.11
N GLU A 85 -10.26 8.07 -8.08
CA GLU A 85 -8.89 8.49 -7.80
C GLU A 85 -8.69 10.01 -7.60
N ASN A 86 -9.77 10.77 -7.40
CA ASN A 86 -9.70 12.23 -7.24
C ASN A 86 -9.40 12.69 -5.80
N ILE A 87 -9.61 11.81 -4.83
CA ILE A 87 -9.50 12.09 -3.40
C ILE A 87 -8.71 10.95 -2.74
N ILE A 88 -7.84 11.33 -1.81
CA ILE A 88 -7.18 10.41 -0.89
C ILE A 88 -7.69 10.72 0.52
N GLY A 89 -8.38 9.76 1.11
CA GLY A 89 -8.67 9.76 2.54
C GLY A 89 -7.47 9.26 3.33
N PHE A 90 -7.17 9.85 4.48
CA PHE A 90 -6.11 9.37 5.35
C PHE A 90 -6.44 9.61 6.83
N ALA A 91 -5.77 8.86 7.70
CA ALA A 91 -5.81 9.06 9.14
C ALA A 91 -4.39 9.08 9.72
N THR A 92 -4.20 9.86 10.78
CA THR A 92 -2.97 9.95 11.58
C THR A 92 -3.19 9.34 12.97
N ARG A 93 -2.09 9.02 13.66
CA ARG A 93 -2.11 8.62 15.09
C ARG A 93 -1.70 9.77 15.99
#